data_AF-A0A353R316-F1
#
_entry.id   AF-A0A353R316-F1
#
_cell.length_a   1.000
_cell.length_b   1.000
_cell.length_c   1.000
_cell.angle_alpha   90.00
_cell.angle_beta   90.00
_cell.angle_gamma   90.00
#
_symmetry.space_group_name_H-M   'P 1'
#
loop_
_entity.id
_entity.type
_entity.pdbx_description
1 polymer ?
#
loop_
_entity_poly.entity_id
_entity_poly.type
_entity_poly.pdbx_seq_one_letter_code
_entity_poly.pdbx_strand_id
1 'polypeptide(L)'
;RPALAGFSFGAWVAVRVALQTPVSRLLTVAPPVNRFDGFPDHAPECPWWLIQGMADEVVDAERVVAWAAQFVPPVNVITVPDASHFFHGQLKILRDLAHRFYQDEG
;
A
#
# COMPACT_ATOMS: atom_id res chain seq x y z
N ARG A 1 -16.94 7.86 6.37
CA ARG A 1 -16.32 6.52 6.19
C ARG A 1 -14.93 6.57 6.81
N PRO A 2 -14.46 5.54 7.53
CA PRO A 2 -13.12 5.56 8.12
C PRO A 2 -12.04 5.48 7.04
N ALA A 3 -10.87 6.04 7.33
CA ALA A 3 -9.67 5.80 6.55
C ALA A 3 -8.92 4.58 7.12
N LEU A 4 -8.34 3.76 6.26
CA LEU A 4 -7.52 2.62 6.67
C LEU A 4 -6.06 2.80 6.27
N ALA A 5 -5.18 2.29 7.11
CA ALA A 5 -3.78 2.06 6.78
C ALA A 5 -3.35 0.67 7.22
N GLY A 6 -2.37 0.12 6.52
CA GLY A 6 -1.73 -1.12 6.92
C GLY A 6 -0.30 -1.22 6.44
N PHE A 7 0.56 -1.76 7.29
CA PHE A 7 1.95 -2.11 6.96
C PHE A 7 2.11 -3.62 6.91
N SER A 8 2.73 -4.14 5.85
CA SER A 8 3.02 -5.55 5.66
C SER A 8 1.74 -6.41 5.83
N PHE A 9 1.70 -7.33 6.78
CA PHE A 9 0.48 -8.08 7.11
C PHE A 9 -0.75 -7.17 7.34
N GLY A 10 -0.58 -6.03 8.00
CA GLY A 10 -1.65 -5.06 8.19
C GLY A 10 -2.18 -4.49 6.88
N ALA A 11 -1.34 -4.35 5.85
CA ALA A 11 -1.78 -3.93 4.51
C ALA A 11 -2.69 -4.98 3.86
N TRP A 12 -2.34 -6.27 3.98
CA TRP A 12 -3.19 -7.36 3.53
C TRP A 12 -4.55 -7.34 4.23
N VAL A 13 -4.58 -7.18 5.57
CA VAL A 13 -5.84 -7.05 6.32
C VAL A 13 -6.65 -5.83 5.86
N ALA A 14 -6.01 -4.66 5.77
CA ALA A 14 -6.67 -3.40 5.42
C ALA A 14 -7.32 -3.46 4.03
N VAL A 15 -6.65 -4.06 3.04
CA VAL A 15 -7.21 -4.28 1.69
C VAL A 15 -8.47 -5.13 1.77
N ARG A 16 -8.44 -6.25 2.50
CA ARG A 16 -9.61 -7.14 2.61
C ARG A 16 -10.79 -6.47 3.31
N VAL A 17 -10.52 -5.66 4.34
CA VAL A 17 -11.57 -4.86 5.00
C VAL A 17 -12.14 -3.83 4.03
N ALA A 18 -11.30 -3.10 3.29
CA ALA A 18 -11.73 -2.06 2.35
C ALA A 18 -12.62 -2.61 1.21
N LEU A 19 -12.49 -3.88 0.85
CA LEU A 19 -13.37 -4.55 -0.14
C LEU A 19 -14.74 -4.92 0.42
N GLN A 20 -14.86 -5.07 1.73
CA GLN A 20 -16.09 -5.55 2.38
C GLN A 20 -16.88 -4.45 3.06
N THR A 21 -16.26 -3.30 3.32
CA THR A 21 -16.91 -2.17 3.99
C THR A 21 -16.53 -0.83 3.35
N PRO A 22 -17.46 0.13 3.27
CA PRO A 22 -17.15 1.45 2.73
C PRO A 22 -16.10 2.20 3.56
N VAL A 23 -14.91 2.38 2.98
CA VAL A 23 -13.83 3.21 3.52
C VAL A 23 -13.74 4.52 2.75
N SER A 24 -13.19 5.57 3.36
CA SER A 24 -12.97 6.86 2.69
C SER A 24 -11.70 6.85 1.84
N ARG A 25 -10.69 6.09 2.26
CA ARG A 25 -9.37 5.99 1.62
C ARG A 25 -8.52 4.90 2.26
N LEU A 26 -7.60 4.33 1.49
CA LEU A 26 -6.73 3.22 1.88
C LEU A 26 -5.24 3.53 1.62
N LEU A 27 -4.40 3.34 2.64
CA LEU A 27 -2.94 3.39 2.51
C LEU A 27 -2.33 2.02 2.82
N THR A 28 -1.58 1.46 1.89
CA THR A 28 -0.82 0.22 2.12
C THR A 28 0.67 0.51 2.06
N VAL A 29 1.44 -0.11 2.96
CA VAL A 29 2.90 -0.02 2.99
C VAL A 29 3.46 -1.43 2.93
N ALA A 30 4.33 -1.71 1.95
CA ALA A 30 4.96 -3.02 1.72
C ALA A 30 4.00 -4.23 1.76
N PRO A 31 2.89 -4.23 0.98
CA PRO A 31 1.92 -5.33 1.00
C PRO A 31 2.59 -6.65 0.57
N PRO A 32 2.48 -7.74 1.35
CA PRO A 32 3.22 -8.98 1.13
C PRO A 32 2.58 -9.89 0.05
N VAL A 33 2.43 -9.38 -1.19
CA VAL A 33 1.70 -10.03 -2.31
C VAL A 33 2.20 -11.43 -2.66
N ASN A 34 3.46 -11.73 -2.36
CA ASN A 34 4.12 -12.99 -2.67
C ASN A 34 4.14 -13.98 -1.47
N ARG A 35 3.67 -13.57 -0.29
CA ARG A 35 3.70 -14.40 0.92
C ARG A 35 2.34 -14.90 1.40
N PHE A 36 1.27 -14.21 1.02
CA PHE A 36 -0.08 -14.59 1.41
C PHE A 36 -0.94 -14.79 0.18
N ASP A 37 -1.70 -15.87 0.16
CA ASP A 37 -2.73 -16.09 -0.84
C ASP A 37 -3.91 -15.13 -0.62
N GLY A 38 -4.72 -14.95 -1.67
CA GLY A 38 -5.97 -14.19 -1.59
C GLY A 38 -5.79 -12.68 -1.52
N PHE A 39 -4.71 -12.15 -2.11
CA PHE A 39 -4.73 -10.77 -2.56
C PHE A 39 -5.81 -10.61 -3.64
N PRO A 40 -6.58 -9.51 -3.60
CA PRO A 40 -7.71 -9.34 -4.49
C PRO A 40 -7.28 -9.09 -5.93
N ASP A 41 -8.20 -9.42 -6.83
CA ASP A 41 -8.15 -9.19 -8.28
C ASP A 41 -8.81 -7.87 -8.70
N HIS A 42 -9.48 -7.18 -7.78
CA HIS A 42 -10.08 -5.86 -7.97
C HIS A 42 -9.71 -4.90 -6.83
N ALA A 43 -9.71 -3.59 -7.13
CA ALA A 43 -9.41 -2.55 -6.16
C ALA A 43 -10.68 -2.15 -5.36
N PRO A 44 -10.53 -1.76 -4.08
CA PRO A 44 -11.61 -1.12 -3.35
C PRO A 44 -12.07 0.18 -4.01
N GLU A 45 -13.36 0.50 -3.91
CA GLU A 45 -13.95 1.75 -4.43
C GLU A 45 -13.62 2.96 -3.55
N CYS A 46 -12.33 3.26 -3.40
CA CYS A 46 -11.82 4.43 -2.69
C CYS A 46 -10.44 4.85 -3.21
N PRO A 47 -9.99 6.09 -2.95
CA PRO A 47 -8.60 6.47 -3.19
C PRO A 47 -7.64 5.52 -2.46
N TRP A 48 -6.71 4.93 -3.20
CA TRP A 48 -5.75 3.95 -2.68
C TRP A 48 -4.32 4.33 -3.07
N TRP A 49 -3.47 4.54 -2.06
CA TRP A 49 -2.02 4.67 -2.22
C TRP A 49 -1.28 3.45 -1.67
N LEU A 50 -0.23 3.05 -2.38
CA LEU A 50 0.67 1.97 -2.00
C LEU A 50 2.10 2.51 -1.96
N ILE A 51 2.77 2.41 -0.81
CA ILE A 51 4.18 2.77 -0.65
C ILE A 51 5.03 1.51 -0.56
N GLN A 52 6.02 1.37 -1.44
CA GLN A 52 6.91 0.20 -1.50
C GLN A 52 8.37 0.65 -1.45
N GLY A 53 9.16 0.04 -0.55
CA GLY A 53 10.62 0.16 -0.60
C GLY A 53 11.19 -0.77 -1.68
N MET A 54 12.10 -0.28 -2.53
CA MET A 54 12.65 -1.09 -3.62
C MET A 54 13.84 -1.96 -3.18
N ALA A 55 14.44 -1.67 -2.02
CA ALA A 55 15.44 -2.52 -1.37
C ALA A 55 14.80 -3.45 -0.32
N ASP A 56 13.51 -3.75 -0.46
CA ASP A 56 12.78 -4.63 0.44
C ASP A 56 13.29 -6.09 0.30
N GLU A 57 14.01 -6.54 1.32
CA GLU A 57 14.54 -7.90 1.43
C GLU A 57 13.50 -8.92 1.95
N VAL A 58 12.36 -8.41 2.44
CA VAL A 58 11.27 -9.22 2.95
C VAL A 58 10.32 -9.45 1.79
N VAL A 59 9.65 -8.43 1.28
CA VAL A 59 8.65 -8.57 0.19
C VAL A 59 9.30 -8.28 -1.17
N ASP A 60 8.93 -9.04 -2.20
CA ASP A 60 9.39 -8.78 -3.57
C ASP A 60 8.73 -7.50 -4.12
N ALA A 61 9.50 -6.41 -4.13
CA ALA A 61 9.01 -5.09 -4.50
C ALA A 61 8.52 -5.02 -5.95
N GLU A 62 9.20 -5.68 -6.90
CA GLU A 62 8.79 -5.67 -8.30
C GLU A 62 7.45 -6.40 -8.48
N ARG A 63 7.25 -7.52 -7.78
CA ARG A 63 5.96 -8.21 -7.75
C ARG A 63 4.85 -7.35 -7.16
N VAL A 64 5.13 -6.57 -6.12
CA VAL A 64 4.16 -5.63 -5.55
C VAL A 64 3.74 -4.58 -6.57
N VAL A 65 4.71 -3.96 -7.25
CA VAL A 65 4.45 -2.95 -8.28
C VAL A 65 3.64 -3.56 -9.44
N ALA A 66 4.04 -4.75 -9.91
CA ALA A 66 3.35 -5.45 -10.98
C ALA A 66 1.90 -5.82 -10.61
N TRP A 67 1.68 -6.30 -9.38
CA TRP A 67 0.34 -6.59 -8.86
C TRP A 67 -0.53 -5.33 -8.81
N ALA A 68 -0.01 -4.23 -8.27
CA ALA A 68 -0.77 -2.98 -8.15
C ALA A 68 -1.13 -2.37 -9.53
N ALA A 69 -0.32 -2.60 -10.56
CA ALA A 69 -0.59 -2.15 -11.93
C ALA A 69 -1.74 -2.90 -12.61
N GLN A 70 -2.23 -4.01 -12.05
CA GLN A 70 -3.34 -4.79 -12.62
C GLN A 70 -4.72 -4.16 -12.37
N PHE A 71 -4.82 -3.24 -11.42
CA PHE A 71 -6.10 -2.67 -10.98
C PHE A 71 -6.62 -1.55 -11.88
N VAL A 72 -7.96 -1.44 -11.94
CA VAL A 72 -8.68 -0.36 -12.62
C VAL A 72 -9.76 0.20 -11.67
N PRO A 73 -9.72 1.51 -11.32
CA PRO A 73 -8.65 2.47 -11.62
C PRO A 73 -7.32 2.08 -10.96
N PRO A 74 -6.17 2.53 -11.51
CA PRO A 74 -4.87 2.14 -11.01
C PRO A 74 -4.64 2.63 -9.58
N VAL A 75 -4.03 1.78 -8.76
CA VAL A 75 -3.52 2.15 -7.43
C VAL A 75 -2.38 3.15 -7.61
N ASN A 76 -2.36 4.20 -6.80
CA ASN A 76 -1.24 5.14 -6.83
C ASN A 76 -0.03 4.50 -6.11
N VAL A 77 0.92 3.98 -6.89
CA VAL A 77 2.12 3.32 -6.38
C VAL A 77 3.25 4.32 -6.24
N ILE A 78 3.83 4.40 -5.04
CA ILE A 78 4.96 5.24 -4.70
C ILE A 78 6.11 4.34 -4.28
N THR A 79 7.19 4.34 -5.08
CA THR A 79 8.39 3.57 -4.79
C THR A 79 9.42 4.43 -4.07
N VAL A 80 10.13 3.83 -3.10
CA VAL A 80 11.23 4.46 -2.37
C VAL A 80 12.50 3.64 -2.65
N PRO A 81 13.40 4.11 -3.56
CA PRO A 81 14.50 3.31 -4.11
C PRO A 81 15.37 2.59 -3.07
N ASP A 82 15.86 3.32 -2.07
CA ASP A 82 16.82 2.78 -1.09
C ASP A 82 16.16 2.30 0.21
N ALA A 83 14.83 2.18 0.26
CA ALA A 83 14.14 1.74 1.47
C ALA A 83 14.03 0.21 1.51
N SER A 84 14.42 -0.36 2.65
CA SER A 84 14.13 -1.75 3.01
C SER A 84 12.69 -1.90 3.52
N HIS A 85 12.30 -3.13 3.87
CA HIS A 85 10.96 -3.44 4.40
C HIS A 85 10.52 -2.51 5.53
N PHE A 86 11.45 -2.22 6.44
CA PHE A 86 11.19 -1.43 7.64
C PHE A 86 11.52 0.06 7.47
N PHE A 87 11.93 0.50 6.28
CA PHE A 87 12.26 1.89 5.99
C PHE A 87 13.29 2.49 6.97
N HIS A 88 14.29 1.71 7.41
CA HIS A 88 15.37 2.20 8.28
C HIS A 88 16.08 3.40 7.62
N GLY A 89 16.24 4.48 8.37
CA GLY A 89 16.78 5.75 7.83
C GLY A 89 15.81 6.54 6.93
N GLN A 90 14.70 5.94 6.50
CA GLN A 90 13.72 6.50 5.57
C GLN A 90 12.33 6.75 6.19
N LEU A 91 12.19 6.58 7.52
CA LEU A 91 10.92 6.79 8.23
C LEU A 91 10.35 8.21 8.05
N LYS A 92 11.20 9.23 7.86
CA LYS A 92 10.75 10.59 7.57
C LYS A 92 10.04 10.66 6.22
N ILE A 93 10.61 10.03 5.18
CA ILE A 93 9.97 9.93 3.86
C ILE A 93 8.63 9.22 3.98
N LEU A 94 8.59 8.07 4.67
CA LEU A 94 7.36 7.32 4.86
C LEU A 94 6.27 8.16 5.55
N ARG A 95 6.62 8.87 6.63
CA ARG A 95 5.70 9.77 7.34
C ARG A 95 5.20 10.88 6.42
N ASP A 96 6.08 11.53 5.67
CA ASP A 96 5.71 12.68 4.84
C ASP A 96 4.79 12.24 3.68
N LEU A 97 5.03 11.06 3.10
CA LEU A 97 4.12 10.44 2.12
C LEU A 97 2.76 10.10 2.73
N ALA A 98 2.73 9.51 3.93
CA ALA A 98 1.48 9.19 4.63
C ALA A 98 0.70 10.46 4.99
N HIS A 99 1.37 11.50 5.48
CA HIS A 99 0.76 12.80 5.74
C HIS A 99 0.17 13.40 4.47
N ARG A 100 0.91 13.38 3.37
CA ARG A 100 0.41 13.85 2.08
C ARG A 100 -0.86 13.11 1.69
N PHE A 101 -0.88 11.78 1.78
CA PHE A 101 -2.07 10.98 1.48
C PHE A 101 -3.30 11.38 2.30
N TYR A 102 -3.13 11.72 3.59
CA TYR A 102 -4.25 12.10 4.45
C TYR A 102 -4.65 13.57 4.34
N GLN A 103 -3.76 14.46 3.89
CA GLN A 103 -4.06 15.87 3.65
C GLN A 103 -4.56 16.16 2.23
N ASP A 104 -4.30 15.26 1.28
CA ASP A 104 -4.79 15.37 -0.09
C ASP A 104 -6.32 15.17 -0.05
N GLU A 105 -7.12 16.23 -0.05
CA GLU A 105 -8.58 16.09 0.11
C GLU A 105 -9.26 15.43 -1.10
N GLY A 106 -8.58 15.36 -2.25
CA GLY A 106 -9.17 14.91 -3.51
C GLY A 106 -10.01 16.01 -4.15
#